data_AF-A0A529NDA1-F1
#
_entry.id   AF-A0A529NDA1-F1
#
_cell.length_a   1.000
_cell.length_b   1.000
_cell.length_c   1.000
_cell.angle_alpha   90.00
_cell.angle_beta   90.00
_cell.angle_gamma   90.00
#
_symmetry.space_group_name_H-M   'P 1'
#
loop_
_entity.id
_entity.type
_entity.pdbx_description
1 polymer ?
#
loop_
_entity_poly.entity_id
_entity_poly.type
_entity_poly.pdbx_seq_one_letter_code
_entity_poly.pdbx_strand_id
1 'polypeptide(L)'
;ALVRVDQFDRFVSILVFVPRDRYDSVAREKIGTYLKTVFAGRLSAYYPAFPEGGLARVHFIIGRSGGKTPKVEQATIEAAIRDIVRTWDDALRETAAETGTERALTAIAARFSES
;
A
#
# COMPACT_ATOMS: atom_id res chain seq x y z
N ALA A 1 10.79 2.80 -3.79
CA ALA A 1 9.73 3.50 -4.53
C ALA A 1 10.39 4.44 -5.53
N LEU A 2 9.87 4.57 -6.75
CA LEU A 2 10.44 5.47 -7.76
C LEU A 2 9.57 6.72 -7.88
N VAL A 3 10.17 7.90 -7.71
CA VAL A 3 9.47 9.19 -7.71
C VAL A 3 9.87 9.99 -8.94
N ARG A 4 8.89 10.51 -9.66
CA ARG A 4 9.07 11.45 -10.75
C ARG A 4 8.19 12.67 -10.53
N VAL A 5 8.80 13.84 -10.52
CA VAL A 5 8.10 15.14 -10.43
C VAL A 5 7.81 15.66 -11.83
N ASP A 6 6.60 16.18 -12.06
CA ASP A 6 6.26 16.91 -13.28
C ASP A 6 7.09 18.20 -13.39
N GLN A 7 7.56 18.53 -14.59
CA GLN A 7 8.43 19.69 -14.80
C GLN A 7 7.77 21.04 -14.46
N PHE A 8 6.44 21.08 -14.40
CA PHE A 8 5.66 22.27 -14.03
C PHE A 8 5.08 22.17 -12.61
N ASP A 9 5.58 21.25 -11.78
CA ASP A 9 5.13 21.02 -10.40
C ASP A 9 3.63 20.67 -10.25
N ARG A 10 2.95 20.25 -11.33
CA ARG A 10 1.49 19.98 -11.31
C ARG A 10 1.13 18.63 -10.70
N PHE A 11 2.04 17.67 -10.74
CA PHE A 11 1.82 16.36 -10.13
C PHE A 11 3.14 15.64 -9.82
N VAL A 12 3.04 14.61 -8.99
CA VAL A 12 4.10 13.65 -8.72
C VAL A 12 3.60 12.26 -9.07
N SER A 13 4.38 11.54 -9.86
CA SER A 13 4.17 10.15 -10.23
C SER A 13 5.06 9.26 -9.36
N ILE A 14 4.47 8.31 -8.65
CA ILE A 14 5.19 7.41 -7.74
C ILE A 14 4.88 5.96 -8.08
N LEU A 15 5.91 5.17 -8.35
CA LEU A 15 5.80 3.72 -8.44
C LEU A 15 6.21 3.09 -7.11
N VAL A 16 5.28 2.35 -6.52
CA VAL A 16 5.46 1.63 -5.26
C VAL A 16 5.44 0.14 -5.55
N PHE A 17 6.37 -0.59 -4.95
CA PHE A 17 6.43 -2.05 -5.00
C PHE A 17 6.27 -2.57 -3.58
N VAL A 18 5.33 -3.48 -3.37
CA VAL A 18 5.05 -4.12 -2.08
C VAL A 18 4.90 -5.63 -2.27
N PRO A 19 5.18 -6.45 -1.25
CA PRO A 19 4.86 -7.87 -1.28
C PRO A 19 3.38 -8.08 -1.61
N ARG A 20 3.10 -8.96 -2.57
CA ARG A 20 1.74 -9.16 -3.12
C ARG A 20 0.78 -9.70 -2.07
N ASP A 21 1.26 -10.56 -1.19
CA ASP A 21 0.55 -11.12 -0.03
C ASP A 21 0.17 -10.06 1.01
N ARG A 22 0.79 -8.88 0.96
CA ARG A 22 0.57 -7.77 1.90
C ARG A 22 -0.11 -6.55 1.27
N TYR A 23 -0.58 -6.69 0.04
CA TYR A 23 -1.26 -5.60 -0.65
C TYR A 23 -2.76 -5.79 -0.63
N ASP A 24 -3.44 -4.86 0.05
CA ASP A 24 -4.90 -4.76 0.06
C ASP A 24 -5.35 -3.29 -0.04
N SER A 25 -6.65 -3.06 0.09
CA SER A 25 -7.24 -1.73 0.07
C SER A 25 -6.74 -0.83 1.22
N VAL A 26 -6.49 -1.40 2.41
CA VAL A 26 -6.04 -0.64 3.59
C VAL A 26 -4.61 -0.16 3.40
N ALA A 27 -3.71 -1.04 2.98
CA ALA A 27 -2.33 -0.70 2.64
C ALA A 27 -2.29 0.38 1.55
N ARG A 28 -3.08 0.22 0.48
CA ARG A 28 -3.21 1.23 -0.58
C ARG A 28 -3.64 2.61 -0.02
N GLU A 29 -4.63 2.65 0.86
CA GLU A 29 -5.15 3.90 1.43
C GLU A 29 -4.15 4.60 2.35
N LYS A 30 -3.46 3.83 3.20
CA LYS A 30 -2.41 4.35 4.08
C LYS A 30 -1.24 4.90 3.26
N ILE A 31 -0.77 4.17 2.25
CA ILE A 31 0.29 4.63 1.34
C ILE A 31 -0.15 5.88 0.59
N GLY A 32 -1.35 5.90 0.00
CA GLY A 32 -1.87 7.06 -0.71
C GLY A 32 -2.03 8.30 0.18
N THR A 33 -2.43 8.09 1.45
CA THR A 33 -2.54 9.15 2.45
C THR A 33 -1.18 9.70 2.85
N TYR A 34 -0.19 8.85 3.05
CA TYR A 34 1.18 9.29 3.29
C TYR A 34 1.72 10.10 2.11
N LEU A 35 1.58 9.60 0.88
CA LEU A 35 2.11 10.25 -0.33
C LEU A 35 1.47 11.62 -0.59
N LYS A 36 0.14 11.74 -0.44
CA LYS A 36 -0.52 13.04 -0.63
C LYS A 36 -0.07 14.07 0.41
N THR A 37 0.23 13.63 1.64
CA THR A 37 0.71 14.50 2.72
C THR A 37 2.13 15.00 2.44
N VAL A 38 3.08 14.10 2.14
CA VAL A 38 4.48 14.49 1.96
C VAL A 38 4.72 15.34 0.71
N PHE A 39 3.89 15.17 -0.33
CA PHE A 39 3.94 15.98 -1.54
C PHE A 39 2.99 17.19 -1.52
N ALA A 40 2.33 17.46 -0.38
CA ALA A 40 1.39 18.57 -0.22
C ALA A 40 0.38 18.65 -1.37
N GLY A 41 -0.32 17.54 -1.62
CA GLY A 41 -1.21 17.39 -2.76
C GLY A 41 -2.44 16.54 -2.45
N ARG A 42 -3.10 16.10 -3.53
CA ARG A 42 -4.26 15.22 -3.49
C ARG A 42 -3.96 13.94 -4.25
N LEU A 43 -4.47 12.81 -3.76
CA LEU A 43 -4.45 11.57 -4.50
C LEU A 43 -5.40 11.71 -5.71
N SER A 44 -4.84 11.86 -6.90
CA SER A 44 -5.62 12.06 -8.13
C SER A 44 -6.03 10.74 -8.77
N ALA A 45 -5.12 9.75 -8.76
CA ALA A 45 -5.36 8.42 -9.31
C ALA A 45 -4.40 7.40 -8.70
N TYR A 46 -4.80 6.13 -8.77
CA TYR A 46 -3.91 5.00 -8.51
C TYR A 46 -4.21 3.87 -9.50
N TYR A 47 -3.17 3.13 -9.90
CA TYR A 47 -3.28 1.99 -10.82
C TYR A 47 -2.51 0.81 -10.24
N PRO A 48 -3.20 -0.19 -9.65
CA PRO A 48 -2.56 -1.41 -9.19
C PRO A 48 -2.30 -2.35 -10.37
N ALA A 49 -1.18 -3.06 -10.33
CA ALA A 49 -0.82 -4.11 -11.26
C ALA A 49 -0.18 -5.27 -10.50
N PHE A 50 -0.56 -6.49 -10.88
CA PHE A 50 -0.09 -7.74 -10.26
C PHE A 50 0.70 -8.55 -11.31
N PRO A 51 1.94 -8.14 -11.61
CA PRO A 51 2.79 -8.92 -12.52
C PRO A 51 3.07 -10.31 -11.94
N GLU A 52 3.59 -11.21 -12.79
CA GLU A 52 4.10 -12.50 -12.33
C GLU A 52 5.21 -12.29 -11.28
N GLY A 53 5.17 -13.07 -10.20
CA GLY A 53 6.08 -12.96 -9.06
C GLY A 53 5.42 -12.50 -7.76
N GLY A 54 6.26 -12.22 -6.75
CA GLY A 54 5.83 -11.93 -5.38
C GLY A 54 5.54 -10.46 -5.06
N LEU A 55 5.53 -9.57 -6.06
CA LEU A 55 5.37 -8.13 -5.84
C LEU A 55 4.12 -7.59 -6.54
N ALA A 56 3.34 -6.82 -5.80
CA ALA A 56 2.35 -5.91 -6.37
C ALA A 56 3.03 -4.57 -6.69
N ARG A 57 2.68 -3.99 -7.83
CA ARG A 57 3.13 -2.66 -8.23
C ARG A 57 1.93 -1.72 -8.23
N VAL A 58 2.07 -0.56 -7.62
CA VAL A 58 1.03 0.48 -7.63
C VAL A 58 1.62 1.78 -8.14
N HIS A 59 0.98 2.34 -9.16
CA HIS A 59 1.30 3.66 -9.66
C HIS A 59 0.37 4.69 -9.04
N PHE A 60 0.90 5.57 -8.21
CA PHE A 60 0.17 6.69 -7.61
C PHE A 60 0.43 7.98 -8.38
N ILE A 61 -0.62 8.77 -8.56
CA ILE A 61 -0.54 10.14 -9.08
C ILE A 61 -1.02 11.09 -7.98
N ILE A 62 -0.12 11.93 -7.50
CA ILE A 62 -0.43 13.00 -6.55
C ILE A 62 -0.54 14.31 -7.32
N GLY A 63 -1.76 14.81 -7.52
CA GLY A 63 -1.99 16.12 -8.11
C GLY A 63 -1.64 17.22 -7.12
N ARG A 64 -1.05 18.31 -7.61
CA ARG A 64 -0.63 19.47 -6.82
C ARG A 64 -1.26 20.74 -7.40
N SER A 65 -1.59 21.68 -6.53
CA SER A 65 -2.30 22.92 -6.87
C SER A 65 -1.41 24.16 -6.98
N GLY A 66 -0.10 24.02 -6.76
CA GLY A 66 0.88 25.10 -6.96
C GLY A 66 2.12 24.99 -6.08
N GLY A 67 3.08 25.88 -6.34
CA GLY A 67 4.35 25.96 -5.61
C GLY A 67 5.34 24.83 -5.96
N LYS A 68 6.59 25.01 -5.56
CA LYS A 68 7.63 24.00 -5.80
C LYS A 68 7.30 22.67 -5.13
N THR A 69 7.59 21.58 -5.81
CA THR A 69 7.39 20.24 -5.24
C THR A 69 8.32 20.01 -4.05
N PRO A 70 7.80 19.54 -2.90
CA PRO A 70 8.63 19.13 -1.78
C PRO A 70 9.67 18.11 -2.23
N LYS A 71 10.92 18.37 -1.90
CA LYS A 71 12.00 17.38 -2.07
C LYS A 71 11.98 16.47 -0.86
N VAL A 72 11.54 15.24 -1.08
CA VAL A 72 11.52 14.20 -0.06
C VAL A 72 12.52 13.15 -0.49
N GLU A 73 13.45 12.82 0.41
CA GLU A 73 14.45 11.80 0.14
C GLU A 73 13.77 10.46 -0.13
N GLN A 74 14.27 9.75 -1.15
CA GLN A 74 13.69 8.47 -1.56
C GLN A 74 13.71 7.47 -0.40
N ALA A 75 14.79 7.45 0.38
CA ALA A 75 14.93 6.59 1.55
C ALA A 75 13.83 6.84 2.61
N THR A 76 13.42 8.09 2.79
CA THR A 76 12.33 8.46 3.72
C THR A 76 10.99 7.89 3.25
N ILE A 77 10.70 7.99 1.95
CA ILE A 77 9.48 7.44 1.35
C ILE A 77 9.47 5.92 1.48
N GLU A 78 10.60 5.28 1.20
CA GLU A 78 10.74 3.83 1.28
C GLU A 78 10.60 3.31 2.71
N ALA A 79 11.20 3.98 3.69
CA ALA A 79 11.06 3.65 5.10
C ALA A 79 9.59 3.75 5.55
N ALA A 80 8.92 4.86 5.25
CA ALA A 80 7.52 5.04 5.64
C ALA A 80 6.58 4.01 4.99
N ILE A 81 6.77 3.69 3.70
CA ILE A 81 5.98 2.64 3.03
C ILE A 81 6.24 1.28 3.67
N ARG A 82 7.49 0.95 4.00
CA ARG A 82 7.83 -0.29 4.69
C ARG A 82 7.12 -0.42 6.03
N ASP A 83 7.11 0.66 6.81
CA ASP A 83 6.45 0.69 8.11
C ASP A 83 4.94 0.52 7.97
N ILE A 84 4.30 1.21 7.02
CA ILE A 84 2.87 1.07 6.73
C ILE A 84 2.49 -0.39 6.41
N VAL A 85 3.27 -1.05 5.56
CA VAL A 85 3.03 -2.44 5.15
C VAL A 85 3.25 -3.40 6.33
N ARG A 86 4.24 -3.13 7.19
CA ARG A 86 4.49 -3.94 8.39
C ARG A 86 3.39 -3.79 9.44
N THR A 87 2.92 -2.57 9.73
CA THR A 87 1.83 -2.36 10.70
C THR A 87 0.53 -3.05 10.27
N TRP A 88 0.28 -3.18 8.97
CA TRP A 88 -0.86 -3.96 8.48
C TRP A 88 -0.69 -5.46 8.74
N ASP A 89 0.51 -6.00 8.53
CA ASP A 89 0.83 -7.41 8.82
C ASP A 89 0.60 -7.73 10.30
N ASP A 90 1.02 -6.83 11.19
CA ASP A 90 0.82 -6.96 12.63
C ASP A 90 -0.68 -6.91 13.00
N ALA A 91 -1.43 -5.94 12.46
CA ALA A 91 -2.87 -5.82 12.70
C ALA A 91 -3.68 -7.02 12.15
N LEU A 92 -3.26 -7.58 11.01
CA LEU A 92 -3.88 -8.78 10.44
C LEU A 92 -3.63 -10.00 11.33
N ARG A 93 -2.41 -10.18 11.84
CA ARG A 93 -2.07 -11.27 12.77
C ARG A 93 -2.84 -11.16 14.09
N GLU A 94 -2.93 -9.96 14.64
CA GLU A 94 -3.69 -9.69 15.88
C GLU A 94 -5.18 -10.03 15.68
N THR A 95 -5.78 -9.54 14.60
CA THR A 95 -7.17 -9.86 14.27
C THR A 95 -7.38 -11.37 14.07
N ALA A 96 -6.45 -12.07 13.39
CA ALA A 96 -6.54 -13.52 13.17
C ALA A 96 -6.40 -14.32 14.48
N ALA A 97 -5.57 -13.86 15.42
CA ALA A 97 -5.44 -14.45 16.74
C ALA A 97 -6.69 -14.21 17.60
N GLU A 98 -7.32 -13.04 17.49
CA GLU A 98 -8.55 -12.68 18.20
C GLU A 98 -9.80 -13.40 17.65
N THR A 99 -9.87 -13.63 16.34
CA THR A 99 -11.02 -14.28 15.68
C THR A 99 -11.01 -15.81 15.72
N GLY A 100 -9.97 -16.44 16.28
CA GLY A 100 -9.94 -17.90 16.47
C GLY A 100 -10.08 -18.67 15.15
N THR A 101 -9.57 -18.12 14.05
CA THR A 101 -9.75 -18.62 12.68
C THR A 101 -9.25 -20.06 12.51
N GLU A 102 -8.29 -20.51 13.33
CA GLU A 102 -7.85 -21.91 13.36
C GLU A 102 -8.99 -22.88 13.74
N ARG A 103 -9.83 -22.55 14.74
CA ARG A 103 -10.98 -23.39 15.11
C ARG A 103 -12.11 -23.34 14.07
N ALA A 104 -12.33 -22.18 13.45
CA ALA A 104 -13.36 -22.01 12.43
C ALA A 104 -12.99 -22.75 11.11
N LEU A 105 -11.72 -22.68 10.68
CA LEU A 105 -11.24 -23.38 9.50
C LEU A 105 -11.21 -24.90 9.69
N THR A 106 -10.82 -25.41 10.87
CA THR A 106 -10.91 -26.85 11.18
C THR A 106 -12.35 -27.35 11.21
N ALA A 107 -13.29 -26.57 11.75
CA ALA A 107 -14.71 -26.94 11.78
C ALA A 107 -15.36 -26.94 10.38
N ILE A 108 -14.97 -26.00 9.51
CA ILE A 108 -15.43 -25.96 8.12
C ILE A 108 -14.81 -27.13 7.33
N ALA A 109 -13.52 -27.40 7.50
CA ALA A 109 -12.84 -28.54 6.85
C ALA A 109 -13.42 -29.89 7.29
N ALA A 110 -13.74 -30.07 8.57
CA ALA A 110 -14.41 -31.27 9.08
C ALA A 110 -15.80 -31.49 8.46
N ARG A 111 -16.54 -30.40 8.18
CA ARG A 111 -17.86 -30.45 7.55
C ARG A 111 -17.80 -30.90 6.08
N PHE A 112 -16.70 -30.65 5.38
CA PHE A 112 -16.52 -31.03 3.97
C PHE A 112 -15.99 -32.47 3.78
N SER A 113 -15.51 -33.13 4.84
CA SER A 113 -15.03 -34.52 4.77
C SER A 113 -16.14 -35.57 4.92
N GLU A 114 -17.38 -35.16 5.23
CA GLU A 114 -18.55 -36.05 5.41
C GLU A 114 -19.60 -35.88 4.30
N SER A 115 -19.22 -35.51 3.07
CA SER A 115 -20.12 -35.48 1.90
C SER A 115 -19.48 -36.09 0.66
#